data_AF-A0A6N8G4D7-F1
#
_entry.id   AF-A0A6N8G4D7-F1
#
_cell.length_a   1.000
_cell.length_b   1.000
_cell.length_c   1.000
_cell.angle_alpha   90.00
_cell.angle_beta   90.00
_cell.angle_gamma   90.00
#
_symmetry.space_group_name_H-M   'P 1'
#
loop_
_entity.id
_entity.type
_entity.pdbx_description
1 polymer ?
#
loop_
_entity_poly.entity_id
_entity_poly.type
_entity_poly.pdbx_seq_one_letter_code
_entity_poly.pdbx_strand_id
1 'polypeptide(L)'
;MRHFVGFIVGLVLAPVLMLGTGWVLPRFADLEETGRSILTTGGVVTLGAASVVALLMALVLVPPGLTPLLPGIAGLTLAGATAVELLRPALVERVPGLPGVEGALTLLSIGAYLPLALVLFVPMLVPTRWVGKEAPQGVTEEEYFDGLYDEDYEDGGAEPRRAARA
;
A
#
# COMPACT_ATOMS: atom_id res chain seq x y z
N MET A 1 9.02 -11.68 -5.98
CA MET A 1 7.54 -11.84 -6.10
C MET A 1 6.75 -10.72 -5.42
N ARG A 2 7.00 -10.38 -4.14
CA ARG A 2 6.24 -9.31 -3.43
C ARG A 2 6.10 -7.97 -4.18
N HIS A 3 7.16 -7.53 -4.85
CA HIS A 3 7.19 -6.29 -5.64
C HIS A 3 6.24 -6.31 -6.85
N PHE A 4 6.22 -7.42 -7.59
CA PHE A 4 5.32 -7.60 -8.73
C PHE A 4 3.85 -7.66 -8.28
N VAL A 5 3.57 -8.39 -7.20
CA VAL A 5 2.22 -8.42 -6.61
C VAL A 5 1.80 -7.01 -6.18
N GLY A 6 2.67 -6.27 -5.49
CA GLY A 6 2.39 -4.89 -5.11
C GLY A 6 2.14 -3.97 -6.29
N PHE A 7 2.88 -4.12 -7.39
CA PHE A 7 2.65 -3.37 -8.63
C PHE A 7 1.23 -3.61 -9.18
N ILE A 8 0.84 -4.87 -9.35
CA ILE A 8 -0.49 -5.24 -9.89
C ILE A 8 -1.60 -4.79 -8.95
N VAL A 9 -1.43 -5.02 -7.64
CA VAL A 9 -2.41 -4.59 -6.63
C VAL A 9 -2.53 -3.07 -6.60
N GLY A 10 -1.40 -2.33 -6.69
CA GLY A 10 -1.41 -0.88 -6.78
C GLY A 10 -2.15 -0.35 -8.01
N LEU A 11 -1.96 -1.00 -9.16
CA LEU A 11 -2.66 -0.65 -10.41
C LEU A 11 -4.17 -0.84 -10.30
N VAL A 12 -4.62 -1.89 -9.60
CA VAL A 12 -6.06 -2.16 -9.35
C VAL A 12 -6.60 -1.28 -8.22
N LEU A 13 -5.78 -0.92 -7.24
CA LEU A 13 -6.20 -0.10 -6.11
C LEU A 13 -6.63 1.30 -6.54
N ALA A 14 -5.92 1.92 -7.48
CA ALA A 14 -6.27 3.26 -7.97
C ALA A 14 -7.72 3.37 -8.50
N PRO A 15 -8.18 2.53 -9.45
CA PRO A 15 -9.58 2.57 -9.90
C PRO A 15 -10.56 2.17 -8.79
N VAL A 16 -10.19 1.28 -7.86
CA VAL A 16 -11.03 0.98 -6.68
C VAL A 16 -11.22 2.21 -5.80
N LEU A 17 -10.15 2.97 -5.53
CA LEU A 17 -10.23 4.21 -4.77
C LEU A 17 -11.01 5.28 -5.52
N MET A 18 -10.82 5.41 -6.84
CA MET A 18 -11.56 6.37 -7.67
C MET A 18 -13.06 6.08 -7.64
N LEU A 19 -13.46 4.85 -7.98
CA LEU A 19 -14.87 4.46 -8.00
C LEU A 19 -15.50 4.50 -6.60
N GLY A 20 -14.76 4.07 -5.57
CA GLY A 20 -15.22 4.12 -4.19
C GLY A 20 -15.48 5.55 -3.72
N THR A 21 -14.50 6.45 -3.91
CA THR A 21 -14.65 7.87 -3.53
C THR A 21 -15.69 8.59 -4.39
N GLY A 22 -15.72 8.34 -5.70
CA GLY A 22 -16.70 8.87 -6.63
C GLY A 22 -18.13 8.38 -6.37
N TRP A 23 -18.29 7.22 -5.74
CA TRP A 23 -19.61 6.73 -5.31
C TRP A 23 -20.04 7.34 -3.97
N VAL A 24 -19.11 7.47 -3.01
CA VAL A 24 -19.38 7.91 -1.63
C VAL A 24 -19.62 9.41 -1.53
N LEU A 25 -18.78 10.24 -2.17
CA LEU A 25 -18.80 11.70 -1.97
C LEU A 25 -20.12 12.37 -2.42
N PRO A 26 -20.68 12.07 -3.61
CA PRO A 26 -21.96 12.63 -4.01
C PRO A 26 -23.11 12.23 -3.09
N ARG A 27 -23.03 11.06 -2.44
CA ARG A 27 -24.06 10.61 -1.50
C ARG A 27 -24.01 11.35 -0.18
N PHE A 28 -22.82 11.74 0.29
CA PHE A 28 -22.72 12.63 1.44
C PHE A 28 -23.23 14.03 1.13
N ALA A 29 -22.90 14.56 -0.06
CA ALA A 29 -23.45 15.84 -0.52
C ALA A 29 -24.99 15.80 -0.59
N ASP A 30 -25.58 14.75 -1.16
CA ASP A 30 -27.04 14.57 -1.22
C ASP A 30 -27.69 14.48 0.19
N LEU A 31 -27.06 13.77 1.13
CA LEU A 31 -27.55 13.73 2.52
C LEU A 31 -27.53 15.12 3.17
N GLU A 32 -26.46 15.90 2.94
CA GLU A 32 -26.33 17.26 3.45
C GLU A 32 -27.37 18.20 2.81
N GLU A 33 -27.50 18.20 1.49
CA GLU A 33 -28.45 19.03 0.73
C GLU A 33 -29.91 18.76 1.12
N THR A 34 -30.25 17.49 1.37
CA THR A 34 -31.60 17.08 1.75
C THR A 34 -31.85 17.13 3.26
N GLY A 35 -30.85 17.50 4.06
CA GLY A 35 -30.93 17.51 5.53
C GLY A 35 -31.19 16.13 6.15
N ARG A 36 -30.90 15.04 5.42
CA ARG A 36 -31.11 13.67 5.89
C ARG A 36 -29.98 13.24 6.81
N SER A 37 -30.33 12.56 7.90
CA SER A 37 -29.35 12.05 8.86
C SER A 37 -28.51 10.90 8.27
N ILE A 38 -27.25 10.82 8.70
CA ILE A 38 -26.36 9.67 8.46
C ILE A 38 -26.90 8.36 9.06
N LEU A 39 -27.85 8.43 10.01
CA LEU A 39 -28.47 7.27 10.64
C LEU A 39 -29.61 6.68 9.81
N THR A 40 -30.01 7.33 8.71
CA THR A 40 -30.92 6.72 7.74
C THR A 40 -30.26 5.52 7.07
N THR A 41 -31.06 4.59 6.52
CA THR A 41 -30.53 3.41 5.82
C THR A 41 -29.52 3.79 4.73
N GLY A 42 -29.82 4.82 3.93
CA GLY A 42 -28.90 5.34 2.91
C GLY A 42 -27.63 5.96 3.50
N GLY A 43 -27.76 6.68 4.61
CA GLY A 43 -26.63 7.24 5.36
C GLY A 43 -25.68 6.19 5.90
N VAL A 44 -26.20 5.13 6.52
CA VAL A 44 -25.41 4.04 7.09
C VAL A 44 -24.66 3.27 6.00
N VAL A 45 -25.30 3.01 4.85
CA VAL A 45 -24.64 2.36 3.71
C VAL A 45 -23.51 3.24 3.16
N THR A 46 -23.74 4.55 3.05
CA THR A 46 -22.72 5.50 2.58
C THR A 46 -21.54 5.56 3.53
N LEU A 47 -21.80 5.63 4.84
CA LEU A 47 -20.78 5.60 5.88
C LEU A 47 -20.00 4.28 5.88
N GLY A 48 -20.67 3.15 5.70
CA GLY A 48 -20.03 1.83 5.60
C GLY A 48 -19.07 1.78 4.40
N ALA A 49 -19.51 2.22 3.23
CA ALA A 49 -18.65 2.29 2.04
C ALA A 49 -17.45 3.24 2.24
N ALA A 50 -17.68 4.42 2.82
CA ALA A 50 -16.61 5.36 3.17
C ALA A 50 -15.59 4.74 4.13
N SER A 51 -16.08 3.99 5.13
CA SER A 51 -15.25 3.29 6.12
C SER A 51 -14.38 2.22 5.47
N VAL A 52 -14.91 1.50 4.47
CA VAL A 52 -14.12 0.53 3.69
C VAL A 52 -13.01 1.23 2.90
N VAL A 53 -13.30 2.35 2.24
CA VAL A 53 -12.28 3.14 1.52
C VAL A 53 -11.20 3.64 2.48
N ALA A 54 -11.60 4.17 3.65
CA ALA A 54 -10.67 4.63 4.68
C ALA A 54 -9.80 3.49 5.23
N LEU A 55 -10.40 2.31 5.44
CA LEU A 55 -9.66 1.12 5.90
C LEU A 55 -8.65 0.65 4.86
N LEU A 56 -9.00 0.65 3.56
CA LEU A 56 -8.08 0.34 2.48
C LEU A 56 -6.89 1.31 2.48
N MET A 57 -7.15 2.61 2.64
CA MET A 57 -6.11 3.63 2.75
C MET A 57 -5.19 3.39 3.96
N ALA A 58 -5.77 3.09 5.13
CA ALA A 58 -5.00 2.79 6.33
C ALA A 58 -4.13 1.54 6.14
N LEU A 59 -4.68 0.48 5.56
CA LEU A 59 -3.95 -0.77 5.29
C LEU A 59 -2.79 -0.58 4.33
N VAL A 60 -2.88 0.40 3.42
CA VAL A 60 -1.85 0.65 2.41
C VAL A 60 -0.73 1.56 2.94
N LEU A 61 -1.07 2.51 3.81
CA LEU A 61 -0.10 3.49 4.35
C LEU A 61 0.63 3.00 5.61
N VAL A 62 -0.06 2.28 6.50
CA VAL A 62 0.43 1.98 7.86
C VAL A 62 1.42 0.81 7.91
N PRO A 63 1.13 -0.39 7.34
CA PRO A 63 1.93 -1.58 7.59
C PRO A 63 3.31 -1.49 6.92
N PRO A 64 4.42 -1.76 7.65
CA PRO A 64 5.76 -1.80 7.08
C PRO A 64 6.02 -3.06 6.23
N GLY A 65 5.17 -4.08 6.35
CA GLY A 65 5.33 -5.36 5.63
C GLY A 65 4.85 -5.35 4.18
N LEU A 66 4.13 -4.31 3.74
CA LEU A 66 3.71 -4.17 2.36
C LEU A 66 4.83 -3.53 1.53
N THR A 67 5.00 -4.01 0.30
CA THR A 67 5.97 -3.42 -0.61
C THR A 67 5.62 -1.95 -0.91
N PRO A 68 6.61 -1.04 -0.92
CA PRO A 68 6.40 0.37 -1.25
C PRO A 68 5.81 0.60 -2.66
N LEU A 69 5.90 -0.38 -3.56
CA LEU A 69 5.32 -0.30 -4.90
C LEU A 69 3.79 -0.25 -4.90
N LEU A 70 3.12 -0.86 -3.91
CA LEU A 70 1.67 -0.88 -3.88
C LEU A 70 1.08 0.53 -3.73
N PRO A 71 1.39 1.30 -2.66
CA PRO A 71 0.95 2.68 -2.56
C PRO A 71 1.53 3.54 -3.69
N GLY A 72 2.80 3.36 -4.06
CA GLY A 72 3.47 4.15 -5.09
C GLY A 72 2.80 4.07 -6.46
N ILE A 73 2.50 2.85 -6.93
CA ILE A 73 1.83 2.63 -8.23
C ILE A 73 0.38 3.10 -8.19
N ALA A 74 -0.33 2.92 -7.07
CA ALA A 74 -1.66 3.48 -6.91
C ALA A 74 -1.64 5.01 -7.04
N GLY A 75 -0.70 5.68 -6.37
CA GLY A 75 -0.51 7.14 -6.46
C GLY A 75 -0.16 7.60 -7.87
N LEU A 76 0.79 6.94 -8.54
CA LEU A 76 1.15 7.26 -9.92
C LEU A 76 -0.01 7.06 -10.90
N THR A 77 -0.82 6.02 -10.69
CA THR A 77 -2.00 5.75 -11.53
C THR A 77 -3.05 6.84 -11.35
N LEU A 78 -3.30 7.30 -10.11
CA LEU A 78 -4.20 8.43 -9.83
C LEU A 78 -3.70 9.74 -10.44
N ALA A 79 -2.41 10.03 -10.30
CA ALA A 79 -1.80 11.22 -10.92
C ALA A 79 -1.88 11.15 -12.45
N GLY A 80 -1.60 9.98 -13.03
CA GLY A 80 -1.71 9.71 -14.46
C GLY A 80 -3.14 9.89 -14.97
N ALA A 81 -4.13 9.33 -14.28
CA ALA A 81 -5.55 9.51 -14.62
C ALA A 81 -5.95 10.98 -14.57
N THR A 82 -5.51 11.72 -13.54
CA THR A 82 -5.76 13.16 -13.42
C THR A 82 -5.13 13.93 -14.57
N ALA A 83 -3.88 13.61 -14.93
CA ALA A 83 -3.21 14.24 -16.08
C ALA A 83 -3.91 13.92 -17.41
N VAL A 84 -4.41 12.69 -17.58
CA VAL A 84 -5.17 12.30 -18.78
C VAL A 84 -6.48 13.09 -18.88
N GLU A 85 -7.23 13.24 -17.78
CA GLU A 85 -8.45 14.07 -17.77
C GLU A 85 -8.16 15.51 -18.19
N LEU A 86 -7.10 16.12 -17.63
CA LEU A 86 -6.75 17.51 -17.91
C LEU A 86 -6.19 17.75 -19.32
N LEU A 87 -5.45 16.77 -19.88
CA LEU A 87 -4.76 16.93 -21.17
C LEU A 87 -5.55 16.34 -22.35
N ARG A 88 -6.40 15.35 -22.10
CA ARG A 88 -7.09 14.50 -23.08
C ARG A 88 -8.47 14.04 -22.55
N PRO A 89 -9.41 14.95 -22.23
CA PRO A 89 -10.71 14.60 -21.65
C PRO A 89 -11.53 13.64 -22.54
N ALA A 90 -11.39 13.74 -23.87
CA ALA A 90 -12.05 12.86 -24.83
C ALA A 90 -11.70 11.36 -24.69
N LEU A 91 -10.61 11.01 -24.00
CA LEU A 91 -10.28 9.62 -23.68
C LEU A 91 -11.08 9.11 -22.48
N VAL A 92 -11.40 9.99 -21.55
CA VAL A 92 -12.10 9.68 -20.31
C VAL A 92 -13.60 9.55 -20.55
N GLU A 93 -14.15 10.31 -21.50
CA GLU A 93 -15.54 10.18 -21.97
C GLU A 93 -15.88 8.78 -22.52
N ARG A 94 -14.86 7.97 -22.87
CA ARG A 94 -15.04 6.60 -23.38
C ARG A 94 -15.16 5.55 -22.27
N VAL A 95 -15.02 5.95 -21.00
CA VAL A 95 -15.13 5.03 -19.87
C VAL A 95 -16.59 4.57 -19.74
N PRO A 96 -16.84 3.25 -19.68
CA PRO A 96 -18.20 2.73 -19.54
C PRO A 96 -18.84 3.20 -18.23
N GLY A 97 -20.16 3.39 -18.26
CA GLY A 97 -20.95 3.82 -17.10
C GLY A 97 -20.95 2.75 -16.01
N LEU A 98 -20.10 2.94 -15.00
CA LEU A 98 -20.07 2.13 -13.77
C LEU A 98 -20.48 3.00 -12.57
N PRO A 99 -21.00 2.39 -11.48
CA PRO A 99 -21.29 3.13 -10.26
C PRO A 99 -20.05 3.87 -9.76
N GLY A 100 -20.19 5.17 -9.50
CA GLY A 100 -19.11 6.02 -8.99
C GLY A 100 -18.25 6.68 -10.07
N VAL A 101 -18.42 6.36 -11.36
CA VAL A 101 -17.66 7.01 -12.45
C VAL A 101 -17.92 8.51 -12.49
N GLU A 102 -19.17 8.96 -12.54
CA GLU A 102 -19.51 10.40 -12.61
C GLU A 102 -18.89 11.22 -11.48
N GLY A 103 -18.94 10.70 -10.25
CA GLY A 103 -18.29 11.34 -9.11
C GLY A 103 -16.77 11.31 -9.22
N ALA A 104 -16.18 10.22 -9.72
CA ALA A 104 -14.75 10.14 -9.97
C ALA A 104 -14.28 11.12 -11.05
N LEU A 105 -15.06 11.31 -12.12
CA LEU A 105 -14.79 12.30 -13.16
C LEU A 105 -14.85 13.73 -12.62
N THR A 106 -15.85 14.00 -11.78
CA THR A 106 -15.94 15.28 -11.05
C THR A 106 -14.70 15.51 -10.20
N LEU A 107 -14.23 14.50 -9.47
CA LEU A 107 -13.03 14.59 -8.62
C LEU A 107 -11.73 14.72 -9.43
N LEU A 108 -11.62 14.05 -10.58
CA LEU A 108 -10.49 14.18 -11.51
C LEU A 108 -10.41 15.59 -12.08
N SER A 109 -11.54 16.14 -12.56
CA SER A 109 -11.57 17.45 -13.22
C SER A 109 -11.15 18.60 -12.31
N ILE A 110 -11.45 18.51 -11.00
CA ILE A 110 -11.00 19.48 -10.00
C ILE A 110 -9.61 19.16 -9.42
N GLY A 111 -8.99 18.06 -9.85
CA GLY A 111 -7.67 17.63 -9.37
C GLY A 111 -7.63 17.08 -7.95
N ALA A 112 -8.77 16.68 -7.38
CA ALA A 112 -8.88 16.21 -5.99
C ALA A 112 -8.05 14.93 -5.72
N TYR A 113 -7.71 14.16 -6.75
CA TYR A 113 -6.86 12.99 -6.62
C TYR A 113 -5.36 13.31 -6.52
N LEU A 114 -4.90 14.53 -6.84
CA LEU A 114 -3.48 14.87 -6.78
C LEU A 114 -2.90 14.83 -5.35
N PRO A 115 -3.54 15.42 -4.32
CA PRO A 115 -3.07 15.29 -2.94
C PRO A 115 -3.01 13.83 -2.49
N LEU A 116 -4.03 13.04 -2.84
CA LEU A 116 -4.07 11.61 -2.53
C LEU A 116 -2.94 10.84 -3.23
N ALA A 117 -2.69 11.16 -4.50
CA ALA A 117 -1.61 10.59 -5.27
C ALA A 117 -0.24 10.87 -4.64
N LEU A 118 -0.03 12.10 -4.16
CA LEU A 118 1.20 12.46 -3.43
C LEU A 118 1.33 11.67 -2.13
N VAL A 119 0.28 11.60 -1.31
CA VAL A 119 0.29 10.82 -0.05
C VAL A 119 0.63 9.35 -0.31
N LEU A 120 0.09 8.77 -1.37
CA LEU A 120 0.36 7.38 -1.75
C LEU A 120 1.75 7.20 -2.39
N PHE A 121 2.30 8.22 -3.04
CA PHE A 121 3.62 8.14 -3.66
C PHE A 121 4.76 8.26 -2.64
N VAL A 122 4.60 9.07 -1.58
CA VAL A 122 5.65 9.34 -0.58
C VAL A 122 6.30 8.08 0.00
N PRO A 123 5.57 7.02 0.42
CA PRO A 123 6.18 5.80 0.93
C PRO A 123 7.17 5.13 -0.03
N MET A 124 7.01 5.33 -1.34
CA MET A 124 7.91 4.78 -2.36
C MET A 124 9.30 5.43 -2.33
N LEU A 125 9.38 6.68 -1.88
CA LEU A 125 10.64 7.43 -1.78
C LEU A 125 11.41 7.13 -0.49
N VAL A 126 10.81 6.41 0.46
CA VAL A 126 11.42 6.10 1.76
C VAL A 126 12.33 4.87 1.62
N PRO A 127 13.66 5.00 1.70
CA PRO A 127 14.59 3.88 1.41
C PRO A 127 14.42 2.71 2.39
N THR A 128 14.06 2.99 3.64
CA THR A 128 13.86 1.97 4.69
C THR A 128 12.71 1.01 4.40
N ARG A 129 11.80 1.34 3.46
CA ARG A 129 10.71 0.45 3.01
C ARG A 129 11.16 -0.58 1.97
N TRP A 130 12.31 -0.36 1.33
CA TRP A 130 12.86 -1.26 0.31
C TRP A 130 13.78 -2.33 0.90
N VAL A 131 14.44 -1.99 2.01
CA VAL A 131 15.33 -2.90 2.74
C VAL A 131 14.47 -3.80 3.61
N GLY A 132 14.41 -5.09 3.28
CA GLY A 132 13.74 -6.09 4.12
C GLY A 132 14.47 -6.24 5.45
N LYS A 133 13.73 -6.58 6.52
CA LYS A 133 14.31 -6.98 7.82
C LYS A 133 15.25 -8.21 7.73
N GLU A 134 15.31 -8.86 6.57
CA GLU A 134 16.20 -9.96 6.20
C GLU A 134 17.51 -9.47 5.57
N ALA A 135 17.91 -8.21 5.76
CA ALA A 135 19.35 -7.97 5.76
C ALA A 135 19.90 -8.95 6.80
N PRO A 136 20.79 -9.89 6.44
CA PRO A 136 21.46 -10.68 7.47
C PRO A 136 21.96 -9.63 8.45
N GLN A 137 21.62 -9.78 9.74
CA GLN A 137 22.29 -9.01 10.77
C GLN A 137 23.76 -9.10 10.38
N GLY A 138 24.32 -7.98 9.90
CA GLY A 138 25.67 -8.00 9.36
C GLY A 138 26.48 -8.62 10.46
N VAL A 139 27.12 -9.76 10.13
CA VAL A 139 27.80 -10.66 11.06
C VAL A 139 28.28 -9.81 12.22
N THR A 140 27.64 -9.94 13.39
CA THR A 140 28.03 -9.09 14.53
C THR A 140 29.52 -9.33 14.74
N GLU A 141 30.29 -8.35 15.25
CA GLU A 141 31.72 -8.59 15.50
C GLU A 141 31.91 -9.93 16.25
N GLU A 142 31.04 -10.22 17.22
CA GLU A 142 30.96 -11.49 17.93
C GLU A 142 30.81 -12.73 17.01
N GLU A 143 29.91 -12.71 16.02
CA GLU A 143 29.70 -13.82 15.08
C GLU A 143 30.81 -13.92 14.00
N TYR A 144 31.51 -12.80 13.72
CA TYR A 144 32.65 -12.75 12.79
C TYR A 144 33.91 -13.30 13.45
N PHE A 145 34.03 -13.07 14.77
CA PHE A 145 35.08 -13.60 15.60
C PHE A 145 34.85 -15.07 15.95
N ASP A 146 33.62 -15.52 16.25
CA ASP A 146 33.31 -16.93 16.52
C ASP A 146 33.74 -17.85 15.36
N GLY A 147 33.42 -17.47 14.12
CA GLY A 147 33.82 -18.22 12.93
C GLY A 147 35.32 -18.20 12.62
N LEU A 148 36.10 -17.31 13.25
CA LEU A 148 37.54 -17.19 13.04
C LEU A 148 38.37 -17.89 14.13
N TYR A 149 37.77 -18.19 15.29
CA TYR A 149 38.42 -18.87 16.40
C TYR A 149 38.16 -20.38 16.45
N ASP A 150 37.17 -20.88 15.69
CA ASP A 150 36.81 -22.30 15.64
C ASP A 150 37.56 -23.12 14.56
N GLU A 151 38.30 -22.49 13.63
CA GLU A 151 38.92 -23.20 12.49
C GLU A 151 40.42 -23.51 12.61
N ASP A 152 41.13 -23.07 13.64
CA ASP A 152 42.55 -23.40 13.83
C ASP A 152 42.82 -23.86 15.26
N TYR A 153 42.63 -25.16 15.55
CA TYR A 153 43.52 -26.07 16.31
C TYR A 153 42.87 -27.47 16.49
N GLU A 154 42.52 -28.16 15.40
CA GLU A 154 42.37 -29.62 15.43
C GLU A 154 43.34 -30.27 14.42
N ASP A 155 44.61 -30.33 14.81
CA ASP A 155 45.46 -31.46 14.43
C ASP A 155 46.31 -31.89 15.62
N GLY A 156 46.26 -33.18 15.96
CA GLY A 156 47.21 -33.79 16.89
C GLY A 156 46.66 -34.44 18.17
N GLY A 157 45.68 -35.31 18.06
CA GLY A 157 45.64 -36.62 18.73
C GLY A 157 45.57 -36.71 20.27
N ALA A 158 44.50 -37.34 20.78
CA ALA A 158 44.56 -38.56 21.59
C ALA A 158 43.18 -38.87 22.18
N GLU A 159 42.55 -39.98 21.75
CA GLU A 159 41.68 -40.72 22.66
C GLU A 159 42.51 -41.22 23.86
N PRO A 160 41.98 -41.16 25.09
CA PRO A 160 41.47 -42.41 25.66
C PRO A 160 40.19 -42.27 26.50
N ARG A 161 39.17 -43.01 26.09
CA ARG A 161 38.49 -44.08 26.85
C ARG A 161 38.18 -43.88 28.36
N ARG A 162 36.87 -43.85 28.65
CA ARG A 162 36.14 -44.34 29.86
C ARG A 162 36.42 -43.72 31.24
N ALA A 163 35.36 -43.18 31.84
CA ALA A 163 34.83 -43.70 33.11
C ALA A 163 33.36 -43.31 33.32
N ALA A 164 32.51 -44.33 33.46
CA ALA A 164 31.17 -44.21 34.01
C ALA A 164 31.23 -43.99 35.54
N ARG A 165 30.28 -43.23 36.08
CA ARG A 165 29.72 -43.31 37.46
C ARG A 165 28.38 -42.55 37.41
N ALA A 166 27.26 -43.27 37.40
CA ALA A 166 26.49 -43.73 38.57
C ALA A 166 25.72 -42.58 39.21
#